data_AF-A0A7K7GVJ7-F1
#
_entry.id   AF-A0A7K7GVJ7-F1
#
_cell.length_a   1.000
_cell.length_b   1.000
_cell.length_c   1.000
_cell.angle_alpha   90.00
_cell.angle_beta   90.00
_cell.angle_gamma   90.00
#
_symmetry.space_group_name_H-M   'P 1'
#
loop_
_entity.id
_entity.type
_entity.pdbx_description
1 polymer ?
#
loop_
_entity_poly.entity_id
_entity_poly.type
_entity_poly.pdbx_seq_one_letter_code
_entity_poly.pdbx_strand_id
1 'polypeptide(L)'
;GYAGFVPHLFDKVGMTYIPAVKKAMNEFDRYQLLQRNPPYTLGTRFPLTHWPDTKIYSRAGLKPAYAGFVPCLQDLCGLTYGNATRESYRCEQRRRGIAL
;
A
#
# COMPACT_ATOMS: atom_id res chain seq x y z
N GLY A 1 -19.84 25.68 13.80
CA GLY A 1 -18.78 24.67 13.97
C GLY A 1 -19.07 23.49 13.05
N TYR A 2 -18.06 22.74 12.65
CA TYR A 2 -18.25 21.49 11.90
C TYR A 2 -18.92 20.45 12.83
N ALA A 3 -19.92 19.72 12.32
CA ALA A 3 -20.73 18.78 13.10
C ALA A 3 -20.55 17.31 12.67
N GLY A 4 -19.63 17.05 11.74
CA GLY A 4 -19.30 15.70 11.30
C GLY A 4 -18.38 14.96 12.26
N PHE A 5 -18.09 13.71 11.91
CA PHE A 5 -17.15 12.88 12.66
C PHE A 5 -15.72 13.43 12.59
N VAL A 6 -15.04 13.49 13.74
CA VAL A 6 -13.62 13.86 13.84
C VAL A 6 -12.86 12.72 14.53
N PRO A 7 -11.91 12.06 13.86
CA PRO A 7 -11.11 10.98 14.44
C PRO A 7 -10.38 11.44 15.70
N HIS A 8 -10.27 10.59 16.73
CA HIS A 8 -9.58 10.86 18.00
C HIS A 8 -10.08 12.07 18.80
N LEU A 9 -11.22 12.68 18.42
CA LEU A 9 -11.79 13.82 19.14
C LEU A 9 -12.33 13.42 20.51
N PHE A 10 -12.86 12.19 20.63
CA PHE A 10 -13.41 11.67 21.88
C PHE A 10 -12.37 11.66 23.01
N ASP A 11 -11.10 11.44 22.67
CA ASP A 11 -9.99 11.43 23.64
C ASP A 11 -9.51 12.85 24.03
N LYS A 12 -10.12 13.91 23.48
CA LYS A 12 -9.81 15.33 23.75
C LYS A 12 -10.85 15.99 24.65
N VAL A 13 -11.36 15.25 25.63
CA VAL A 13 -12.30 15.78 26.64
C VAL A 13 -11.69 16.96 27.40
N GLY A 14 -12.50 17.97 27.70
CA GLY A 14 -12.08 19.13 28.50
C GLY A 14 -11.39 20.26 27.70
N MET A 15 -11.22 20.10 26.39
CA MET A 15 -10.71 21.16 25.51
C MET A 15 -11.85 21.89 24.80
N THR A 16 -11.63 23.16 24.46
CA THR A 16 -12.53 23.88 23.55
C THR A 16 -12.43 23.29 22.15
N TYR A 17 -13.50 23.41 21.36
CA TYR A 17 -13.65 22.69 20.10
C TYR A 17 -12.48 22.88 19.11
N ILE A 18 -12.06 24.12 18.87
CA ILE A 18 -11.01 24.45 17.89
C ILE A 18 -9.66 23.77 18.22
N PRO A 19 -9.09 23.93 19.43
CA PRO A 19 -7.85 23.25 19.77
C PRO A 19 -8.00 21.73 19.87
N ALA A 20 -9.17 21.22 20.30
CA ALA A 20 -9.45 19.79 20.37
C ALA A 20 -9.36 19.14 18.98
N VAL A 21 -10.03 19.72 17.98
CA VAL A 21 -10.01 19.25 16.59
C VAL A 21 -8.60 19.32 16.02
N LYS A 22 -7.89 20.44 16.20
CA LYS A 22 -6.52 20.58 15.69
C LYS A 22 -5.59 19.49 16.25
N LYS A 23 -5.69 19.20 17.54
CA LYS A 23 -4.89 18.15 18.19
C LYS A 23 -5.27 16.75 17.71
N ALA A 24 -6.56 16.48 17.57
CA ALA A 24 -7.08 15.20 17.10
C ALA A 24 -6.66 14.89 15.66
N MET A 25 -6.74 15.88 14.76
CA MET A 25 -6.30 15.76 13.37
C MET A 25 -4.79 15.53 13.25
N ASN A 26 -3.98 16.27 14.00
CA ASN A 26 -2.52 16.06 14.02
C ASN A 26 -2.13 14.65 14.47
N GLU A 27 -2.85 14.11 15.45
CA GLU A 27 -2.62 12.76 15.96
C GLU A 27 -3.05 11.69 14.94
N PHE A 28 -4.22 11.89 14.31
CA PHE A 28 -4.68 11.05 13.21
C PHE A 28 -3.64 10.98 12.07
N ASP A 29 -3.15 12.14 11.61
CA ASP A 29 -2.16 12.22 10.53
C ASP A 29 -0.86 11.49 10.89
N ARG A 30 -0.42 11.61 12.15
CA ARG A 30 0.75 10.87 12.65
C ARG A 30 0.51 9.37 12.63
N TYR A 31 -0.66 8.90 13.06
CA TYR A 31 -0.98 7.47 13.01
C TYR A 31 -1.11 6.96 11.57
N GLN A 32 -1.71 7.72 10.66
CA GLN A 32 -1.76 7.38 9.23
C GLN A 32 -0.35 7.23 8.65
N LEU A 33 0.56 8.14 9.01
CA LEU A 33 1.95 8.08 8.56
C LEU A 33 2.66 6.86 9.12
N LEU A 34 2.47 6.52 10.40
CA LEU A 34 3.07 5.34 11.05
C LEU A 34 2.49 4.02 10.53
N GLN A 35 1.20 3.96 10.20
CA GLN A 35 0.61 2.76 9.60
C GLN A 35 1.13 2.53 8.19
N ARG A 36 1.31 3.61 7.41
CA ARG A 36 1.92 3.54 6.07
C ARG A 36 3.44 3.30 6.13
N ASN A 37 4.09 3.83 7.14
CA ASN A 37 5.54 3.82 7.34
C ASN A 37 5.87 3.42 8.78
N PRO A 38 5.72 2.13 9.14
CA PRO A 38 6.03 1.68 10.49
C PRO A 38 7.47 2.06 10.85
N PRO A 39 7.73 2.52 12.09
CA PRO A 39 9.06 2.96 12.50
C PRO A 39 9.99 1.75 12.53
N TYR A 40 10.76 1.59 11.46
CA TYR A 40 11.74 0.52 11.34
C TYR A 40 13.02 0.91 12.07
N THR A 41 13.55 -0.02 12.86
CA THR A 41 14.95 0.02 13.30
C THR A 41 15.86 0.09 12.07
N LEU A 42 16.86 1.00 12.11
CA LEU A 42 17.92 1.11 11.11
C LEU A 42 18.58 -0.27 10.93
N GLY A 43 18.23 -1.00 9.87
CA GLY A 43 18.70 -2.37 9.61
C GLY A 43 17.60 -3.38 9.29
N THR A 44 16.36 -3.12 9.70
CA THR A 44 15.17 -3.88 9.27
C THR A 44 14.44 -3.11 8.17
N ARG A 45 15.17 -2.70 7.13
CA ARG A 45 14.50 -2.37 5.88
C ARG A 45 13.82 -3.69 5.49
N PHE A 46 12.48 -3.78 5.51
CA PHE A 46 11.87 -4.74 4.60
C PHE A 46 12.52 -4.47 3.23
N PRO A 47 12.81 -5.49 2.42
CA PRO A 47 13.28 -5.23 1.06
C PRO A 47 12.45 -4.10 0.46
N LEU A 48 13.09 -3.22 -0.30
CA LEU A 48 12.48 -2.01 -0.90
C LEU A 48 11.12 -2.32 -1.59
N THR A 49 10.89 -3.60 -1.84
CA THR A 49 9.65 -4.27 -2.13
C THR A 49 9.14 -5.11 -0.93
N HIS A 50 7.89 -4.91 -0.48
CA HIS A 50 7.14 -5.86 0.39
C HIS A 50 7.05 -7.30 -0.16
N TRP A 51 7.55 -7.47 -1.38
CA TRP A 51 7.70 -8.73 -2.05
C TRP A 51 8.87 -9.48 -1.40
N PRO A 52 8.62 -10.66 -0.80
CA PRO A 52 9.68 -11.65 -0.72
C PRO A 52 10.16 -11.91 -2.16
N ASP A 53 11.27 -12.61 -2.31
CA ASP A 53 11.91 -12.93 -3.58
C ASP A 53 11.00 -13.80 -4.50
N THR A 54 9.90 -13.20 -4.98
CA THR A 54 8.67 -13.92 -5.31
C THR A 54 8.66 -14.22 -6.78
N LYS A 55 9.00 -15.46 -7.09
CA LYS A 55 8.58 -16.14 -8.31
C LYS A 55 7.04 -16.35 -8.28
N ILE A 56 6.25 -15.27 -8.22
CA ILE A 56 4.80 -15.36 -8.48
C ILE A 56 4.56 -15.81 -9.93
N TYR A 57 5.55 -15.59 -10.79
CA TYR A 57 5.58 -16.05 -12.16
C TYR A 57 6.54 -17.23 -12.32
N SER A 58 6.13 -18.18 -13.13
CA SER A 58 6.91 -19.31 -13.63
C SER A 58 6.98 -19.25 -15.15
N ARG A 59 7.72 -20.16 -15.79
CA ARG A 59 7.69 -20.30 -17.27
C ARG A 59 6.28 -20.57 -17.83
N ALA A 60 5.37 -21.09 -17.01
CA ALA A 60 3.98 -21.35 -17.37
C ALA A 60 3.04 -20.14 -17.16
N GLY A 61 3.51 -19.06 -16.52
CA GLY A 61 2.69 -17.89 -16.14
C GLY A 61 2.56 -17.73 -14.62
N LEU A 62 1.52 -17.00 -14.18
CA LEU A 62 1.22 -16.78 -12.77
C LEU A 62 1.00 -18.11 -12.03
N LYS A 63 1.51 -18.21 -10.79
CA LYS A 63 1.30 -19.37 -9.91
C LYS A 63 -0.21 -19.66 -9.78
N PRO A 64 -0.64 -20.92 -9.97
CA PRO A 64 -2.05 -21.29 -9.79
C PRO A 64 -2.55 -20.91 -8.38
N ALA A 65 -3.81 -20.50 -8.29
CA ALA A 65 -4.48 -20.08 -7.05
C ALA A 65 -3.83 -18.91 -6.30
N TYR A 66 -2.97 -18.12 -6.97
CA TYR A 66 -2.46 -16.89 -6.38
C TYR A 66 -3.55 -15.81 -6.36
N ALA A 67 -3.99 -15.45 -5.15
CA ALA A 67 -5.02 -14.44 -4.90
C ALA A 67 -4.45 -13.10 -4.43
N GLY A 68 -3.12 -12.97 -4.40
CA GLY A 68 -2.45 -11.73 -4.01
C GLY A 68 -2.44 -10.68 -5.12
N PHE A 69 -1.75 -9.57 -4.84
CA PHE A 69 -1.58 -8.49 -5.80
C PHE A 69 -0.74 -8.92 -7.01
N VAL A 70 -1.10 -8.46 -8.22
CA VAL A 70 -0.39 -8.71 -9.48
C VAL A 70 0.06 -7.37 -10.07
N PRO A 71 1.38 -7.12 -10.26
CA PRO A 71 1.89 -5.85 -10.78
C PRO A 71 1.36 -5.50 -12.16
N CYS A 72 1.16 -4.22 -12.49
CA CYS A 72 0.68 -3.73 -13.80
C CYS A 72 -0.70 -4.27 -14.25
N LEU A 73 -1.37 -5.13 -13.47
CA LEU A 73 -2.66 -5.70 -13.86
C LEU A 73 -3.74 -4.62 -13.97
N GLN A 74 -3.64 -3.56 -13.15
CA GLN A 74 -4.60 -2.45 -13.13
C GLN A 74 -4.56 -1.61 -14.42
N ASP A 75 -3.41 -1.55 -15.08
CA ASP A 75 -3.21 -0.79 -16.32
C ASP A 75 -3.58 -1.61 -17.57
N LEU A 76 -3.86 -2.91 -17.40
CA LEU A 76 -4.20 -3.83 -18.47
C LEU A 76 -5.72 -4.01 -18.56
N CYS A 77 -6.29 -3.67 -19.71
CA CYS A 77 -7.72 -3.86 -19.98
C CYS A 77 -7.94 -4.63 -21.30
N GLY A 78 -9.15 -5.19 -21.49
CA GLY A 78 -9.52 -5.90 -22.72
C GLY A 78 -8.90 -7.30 -22.91
N LEU A 79 -8.21 -7.83 -21.90
CA LEU A 79 -7.60 -9.16 -21.93
C LEU A 79 -8.33 -10.13 -21.00
N THR A 80 -8.31 -11.43 -21.34
CA THR A 80 -8.67 -12.47 -20.39
C THR A 80 -7.68 -12.48 -19.22
N TYR A 81 -8.11 -12.91 -18.04
CA TYR A 81 -7.25 -12.95 -16.85
C TYR A 81 -5.91 -13.68 -17.11
N GLY A 82 -5.95 -14.80 -17.85
CA GLY A 82 -4.75 -15.55 -18.22
C GLY A 82 -3.79 -14.78 -19.14
N ASN A 83 -4.31 -13.96 -20.06
CA ASN A 83 -3.47 -13.12 -20.92
C ASN A 83 -2.97 -11.87 -20.18
N ALA A 84 -3.82 -11.25 -19.37
CA ALA A 84 -3.47 -10.10 -18.55
C ALA A 84 -2.33 -10.43 -17.57
N THR A 85 -2.36 -11.61 -16.95
CA THR A 85 -1.30 -12.08 -16.03
C THR A 85 0.01 -12.47 -16.73
N ARG A 86 0.00 -12.70 -18.05
CA ARG A 86 1.22 -12.88 -18.86
C ARG A 86 1.82 -11.54 -19.27
N GLU A 87 0.98 -10.57 -19.64
CA GLU A 87 1.43 -9.21 -19.94
C GLU A 87 1.96 -8.50 -18.68
N SER A 88 1.31 -8.72 -17.53
CA SER A 88 1.80 -8.22 -16.24
C SER A 88 3.21 -8.71 -15.92
N TYR A 89 3.52 -9.99 -16.23
CA TYR A 89 4.86 -10.53 -16.08
C TYR A 89 5.89 -9.82 -16.96
N ARG A 90 5.56 -9.56 -18.22
CA ARG A 90 6.43 -8.82 -19.15
C ARG A 90 6.66 -7.38 -18.68
N CYS A 91 5.62 -6.71 -18.20
CA CYS A 91 5.71 -5.38 -17.61
C CYS A 91 6.64 -5.37 -16.38
N GLU A 92 6.48 -6.36 -15.50
CA GLU A 92 7.29 -6.52 -14.29
C GLU A 92 8.77 -6.72 -14.62
N GLN A 93 9.07 -7.57 -15.61
CA GLN A 93 10.43 -7.80 -16.10
C GLN A 93 11.06 -6.53 -16.68
N ARG A 94 10.31 -5.75 -17.45
CA ARG A 94 10.78 -4.44 -17.97
C ARG A 94 11.08 -3.48 -16.83
N ARG A 95 10.18 -3.38 -15.83
CA ARG A 95 10.38 -2.53 -14.66
C ARG A 95 11.65 -2.89 -13.90
N ARG A 96 11.95 -4.20 -13.75
CA ARG A 96 13.20 -4.67 -13.12
C ARG A 96 14.44 -4.39 -13.98
N GLY A 97 14.35 -4.60 -15.29
CA GLY A 97 15.46 -4.36 -16.21
C GLY A 97 15.84 -2.88 -16.34
N ILE A 98 14.90 -1.96 -16.08
CA ILE A 98 15.16 -0.51 -16.04
C ILE A 98 15.77 -0.07 -14.69
N ALA A 99 15.60 -0.87 -13.63
CA ALA A 99 16.09 -0.56 -12.28
C ALA A 99 17.54 -1.03 -12.02
N LEU A 100 18.20 -1.62 -13.03
CA LEU A 100 19.60 -2.05 -13.05
C LEU A 100 20.42 -1.08 -13.91
#